data_AF-A0A2L0N8T2-F1
#
_entry.id   AF-A0A2L0N8T2-F1
#
_cell.length_a   1.000
_cell.length_b   1.000
_cell.length_c   1.000
_cell.angle_alpha   90.00
_cell.angle_beta   90.00
_cell.angle_gamma   90.00
#
_symmetry.space_group_name_H-M   'P 1'
#
loop_
_entity.id
_entity.type
_entity.pdbx_description
1 polymer ?
#
loop_
_entity_poly.entity_id
_entity_poly.type
_entity_poly.pdbx_seq_one_letter_code
_entity_poly.pdbx_strand_id
1 'polypeptide(L)'
;MVTFDEFRAMALALPEAEQQPTWEIETLRVRTKIFAMGSPDGGTISLKASREDQTELLAAEPEVFSYPKYVGRHGWVGVRLDRVDPEELRDLLTEAWRLAAPKRMVREFDAGTAR
;
A
#
# COMPACT_ATOMS: atom_id res chain seq x y z
N MET A 1 -6.69 -15.08 -1.92
CA MET A 1 -6.04 -14.50 -3.09
C MET A 1 -6.75 -13.22 -3.41
N VAL A 2 -6.04 -12.10 -3.29
CA VAL A 2 -6.52 -10.78 -3.66
C VAL A 2 -6.22 -10.55 -5.14
N THR A 3 -7.16 -9.98 -5.88
CA THR A 3 -6.97 -9.55 -7.26
C THR A 3 -6.46 -8.11 -7.31
N PHE A 4 -5.88 -7.70 -8.44
CA PHE A 4 -5.45 -6.32 -8.60
C PHE A 4 -6.60 -5.31 -8.49
N ASP A 5 -7.78 -5.67 -9.01
CA ASP A 5 -8.98 -4.82 -8.90
C ASP A 5 -9.47 -4.69 -7.45
N GLU A 6 -9.41 -5.76 -6.65
CA GLU A 6 -9.72 -5.70 -5.22
C GLU A 6 -8.71 -4.82 -4.47
N PHE A 7 -7.41 -4.97 -4.73
CA PHE A 7 -6.38 -4.09 -4.20
C PHE A 7 -6.67 -2.62 -4.54
N ARG A 8 -6.98 -2.34 -5.82
CA ARG A 8 -7.30 -0.98 -6.29
C ARG A 8 -8.53 -0.44 -5.57
N ALA A 9 -9.58 -1.25 -5.43
CA ALA A 9 -10.82 -0.87 -4.74
C ALA A 9 -10.57 -0.57 -3.25
N MET A 10 -9.76 -1.39 -2.56
CA MET A 10 -9.37 -1.15 -1.16
C MET A 10 -8.60 0.16 -1.02
N ALA A 11 -7.64 0.42 -1.91
CA ALA A 11 -6.85 1.65 -1.87
C ALA A 11 -7.70 2.90 -2.15
N LEU A 12 -8.64 2.83 -3.09
CA LEU A 12 -9.53 3.94 -3.45
C LEU A 12 -10.65 4.19 -2.41
N ALA A 13 -10.87 3.26 -1.48
CA ALA A 13 -11.78 3.47 -0.36
C ALA A 13 -11.21 4.44 0.71
N LEU A 14 -9.89 4.71 0.68
CA LEU A 14 -9.24 5.61 1.62
C LEU A 14 -9.52 7.09 1.27
N PRO A 15 -9.58 8.00 2.25
CA PRO A 15 -9.94 9.39 2.00
C PRO A 15 -8.98 10.11 1.04
N GLU A 16 -9.55 10.87 0.10
CA GLU A 16 -8.81 11.59 -0.96
C GLU A 16 -7.81 10.70 -1.75
N ALA A 17 -8.06 9.38 -1.79
CA ALA A 17 -7.26 8.47 -2.60
C ALA A 17 -7.69 8.53 -4.07
N GLU A 18 -6.72 8.68 -4.96
CA GLU A 18 -6.92 8.77 -6.39
C GLU A 18 -5.97 7.83 -7.12
N GLN A 19 -6.45 7.30 -8.25
CA GLN A 19 -5.66 6.48 -9.16
C GLN A 19 -5.07 7.38 -10.25
N GLN A 20 -3.78 7.26 -10.49
CA GLN A 20 -3.10 7.88 -11.61
C GLN A 20 -2.29 6.83 -12.39
N PRO A 21 -2.76 6.38 -13.57
CA PRO A 21 -2.03 5.45 -14.42
C PRO A 21 -0.81 6.14 -15.03
N THR A 22 0.33 5.45 -15.04
CA THR A 22 1.60 5.90 -15.62
C THR A 22 2.19 4.74 -16.41
N TRP A 23 1.93 4.72 -17.72
CA TRP A 23 2.32 3.62 -18.62
C TRP A 23 1.74 2.27 -18.14
N GLU A 24 2.60 1.32 -17.80
CA GLU A 24 2.25 -0.04 -17.35
C GLU A 24 2.03 -0.12 -15.83
N ILE A 25 2.28 0.97 -15.10
CA ILE A 25 2.16 1.02 -13.63
C ILE A 25 1.02 1.96 -13.26
N GLU A 26 0.15 1.49 -12.39
CA GLU A 26 -0.84 2.31 -11.73
C GLU A 26 -0.32 2.79 -10.38
N THR A 27 -0.43 4.09 -10.15
CA THR A 27 -0.05 4.70 -8.89
C THR A 27 -1.29 5.16 -8.13
N LEU A 28 -1.34 4.82 -6.85
CA LEU A 28 -2.40 5.23 -5.94
C LEU A 28 -1.83 6.33 -5.06
N ARG A 29 -2.53 7.47 -5.05
CA ARG A 29 -2.04 8.72 -4.49
C ARG A 29 -3.05 9.29 -3.52
N VAL A 30 -2.55 9.96 -2.50
CA VAL A 30 -3.33 10.91 -1.71
C VAL A 30 -2.76 12.29 -2.01
N ARG A 31 -3.58 13.13 -2.65
CA ARG A 31 -3.14 14.40 -3.26
C ARG A 31 -1.99 14.14 -4.25
N THR A 32 -0.80 14.66 -3.97
CA THR A 32 0.37 14.55 -4.86
C THR A 32 1.30 13.38 -4.50
N LYS A 33 1.05 12.68 -3.39
CA LYS A 33 1.98 11.68 -2.84
C LYS A 33 1.50 10.26 -3.11
N ILE A 34 2.38 9.44 -3.68
CA ILE A 34 2.12 8.01 -3.91
C ILE A 34 2.26 7.25 -2.60
N PHE A 35 1.31 6.36 -2.33
CA PHE A 35 1.35 5.42 -1.20
C PHE A 35 1.32 3.95 -1.64
N ALA A 36 0.76 3.64 -2.80
CA ALA A 36 0.81 2.30 -3.38
C ALA A 36 1.02 2.37 -4.90
N MET A 37 1.60 1.32 -5.47
CA MET A 37 1.73 1.18 -6.91
C MET A 37 1.81 -0.27 -7.35
N GLY A 38 1.40 -0.58 -8.57
CA GLY A 38 1.52 -1.91 -9.15
C GLY A 38 1.01 -1.96 -10.58
N SER A 39 1.11 -3.12 -11.22
CA SER A 39 0.53 -3.37 -12.54
C SER A 39 -0.53 -4.46 -12.46
N PRO A 40 -1.62 -4.38 -13.25
CA PRO A 40 -2.68 -5.40 -13.27
C PRO A 40 -2.16 -6.83 -13.47
N ASP A 41 -1.14 -6.99 -14.33
CA ASP A 41 -0.56 -8.30 -14.67
C ASP A 41 0.66 -8.69 -13.81
N GLY A 42 1.06 -7.83 -12.86
CA GLY A 42 2.32 -8.00 -12.12
C GLY A 42 2.26 -8.97 -10.93
N GLY A 43 1.07 -9.21 -10.37
CA GLY A 43 0.84 -10.08 -9.20
C GLY A 43 1.47 -9.59 -7.87
N THR A 44 2.40 -8.63 -7.93
CA THR A 44 3.04 -7.99 -6.78
C THR A 44 2.86 -6.48 -6.88
N ILE A 45 2.44 -5.87 -5.77
CA ILE A 45 2.34 -4.42 -5.62
C ILE A 45 3.47 -3.90 -4.73
N SER A 46 3.73 -2.60 -4.73
CA SER A 46 4.63 -1.94 -3.78
C SER A 46 3.84 -0.97 -2.91
N LEU A 47 3.97 -1.10 -1.59
CA LEU A 47 3.36 -0.24 -0.60
C LEU A 47 4.43 0.61 0.10
N LYS A 48 4.07 1.85 0.39
CA LYS A 48 4.89 2.73 1.21
C LYS A 48 4.87 2.19 2.64
N ALA A 49 6.04 2.01 3.24
CA ALA A 49 6.19 1.58 4.63
C ALA A 49 7.34 2.34 5.30
N SER A 50 7.51 2.16 6.61
CA SER A 50 8.73 2.56 7.28
C SER A 50 9.85 1.52 7.04
N ARG A 51 11.11 1.88 7.33
CA ARG A 51 12.22 0.89 7.24
C ARG A 51 12.10 -0.20 8.30
N GLU A 52 11.49 0.11 9.43
CA GLU A 52 11.25 -0.81 10.53
C GLU A 52 10.23 -1.86 10.07
N ASP A 53 9.04 -1.42 9.67
CA ASP A 53 7.99 -2.32 9.15
C ASP A 53 8.48 -3.14 7.95
N GLN A 54 9.23 -2.53 7.03
CA GLN A 54 9.82 -3.26 5.90
C GLN A 54 10.70 -4.43 6.39
N THR A 55 11.53 -4.20 7.42
CA THR A 55 12.42 -5.23 7.96
C THR A 55 11.62 -6.32 8.65
N GLU A 56 10.61 -5.94 9.43
CA GLU A 56 9.74 -6.87 10.17
C GLU A 56 8.92 -7.76 9.23
N LEU A 57 8.24 -7.16 8.25
CA LEU A 57 7.42 -7.89 7.27
C LEU A 57 8.25 -8.88 6.45
N LEU A 58 9.44 -8.46 6.00
CA LEU A 58 10.35 -9.34 5.25
C LEU A 58 10.86 -10.52 6.08
N ALA A 59 11.00 -10.34 7.39
CA ALA A 59 11.43 -11.40 8.29
C ALA A 59 10.27 -12.32 8.69
N ALA A 60 9.07 -11.78 8.83
CA ALA A 60 7.88 -12.52 9.28
C ALA A 60 7.34 -13.46 8.18
N GLU A 61 7.13 -12.96 6.97
CA GLU A 61 6.48 -13.70 5.88
C GLU A 61 7.19 -13.46 4.52
N PRO A 62 8.39 -14.00 4.32
CA PRO A 62 9.19 -13.79 3.11
C PRO A 62 8.54 -14.35 1.82
N GLU A 63 7.53 -15.22 1.94
CA GLU A 63 6.71 -15.69 0.83
C GLU A 63 5.61 -14.71 0.40
N VAL A 64 5.23 -13.76 1.27
CA VAL A 64 4.24 -12.71 1.01
C VAL A 64 4.94 -11.39 0.66
N PHE A 65 6.00 -11.07 1.39
CA PHE A 65 6.70 -9.80 1.33
C PHE A 65 8.05 -9.89 0.62
N SER A 66 8.38 -8.87 -0.16
CA SER A 66 9.65 -8.80 -0.89
C SER A 66 10.23 -7.39 -0.89
N TYR A 67 11.54 -7.29 -1.09
CA TYR A 67 12.22 -6.00 -1.19
C TYR A 67 12.12 -5.45 -2.64
N PRO A 68 11.37 -4.37 -2.91
CA PRO A 68 11.21 -3.86 -4.26
C PRO A 68 12.52 -3.26 -4.79
N LYS A 69 12.92 -3.66 -6.01
CA LYS A 69 14.19 -3.27 -6.63
C LYS A 69 14.46 -1.75 -6.65
N TYR A 70 13.44 -0.93 -6.91
CA TYR A 70 13.60 0.50 -7.15
C TYR A 70 13.25 1.38 -5.95
N VAL A 71 12.21 0.98 -5.20
CA VAL A 71 11.66 1.78 -4.09
C VAL A 71 11.98 1.19 -2.71
N GLY A 72 12.47 -0.05 -2.63
CA GLY A 72 12.81 -0.71 -1.38
C GLY A 72 13.84 0.05 -0.55
N ARG A 73 14.80 0.71 -1.20
CA ARG A 73 15.79 1.55 -0.51
C ARG A 73 15.18 2.74 0.21
N HIS A 74 13.93 3.10 -0.10
CA HIS A 74 13.16 4.18 0.53
C HIS A 74 12.17 3.65 1.58
N GLY A 75 12.26 2.37 1.98
CA GLY A 75 11.39 1.73 2.97
C GLY A 75 10.13 1.11 2.39
N TRP A 76 9.95 1.07 1.07
CA TRP A 76 8.75 0.45 0.47
C TRP A 76 8.83 -1.07 0.51
N VAL A 77 7.72 -1.74 0.73
CA VAL A 77 7.63 -3.20 0.75
C VAL A 77 6.83 -3.70 -0.46
N GLY A 78 7.27 -4.81 -1.05
CA GLY A 78 6.55 -5.50 -2.12
C GLY A 78 5.60 -6.53 -1.51
N VAL A 79 4.36 -6.60 -1.97
CA VAL A 79 3.32 -7.49 -1.44
C VAL A 79 2.77 -8.36 -2.57
N ARG A 80 2.79 -9.68 -2.39
CA ARG A 80 2.22 -10.65 -3.32
C ARG A 80 0.71 -10.80 -3.11
N LEU A 81 -0.06 -10.37 -4.10
CA LEU A 81 -1.53 -10.38 -4.03
C LEU A 81 -2.12 -11.80 -3.97
N ASP A 82 -1.43 -12.78 -4.53
CA ASP A 82 -1.84 -14.19 -4.49
C ASP A 82 -1.68 -14.85 -3.12
N ARG A 83 -0.89 -14.23 -2.22
CA ARG A 83 -0.52 -14.80 -0.92
C ARG A 83 -1.00 -14.00 0.28
N VAL A 84 -1.07 -12.67 0.17
CA VAL A 84 -1.46 -11.81 1.29
C VAL A 84 -2.90 -12.07 1.75
N ASP A 85 -3.11 -11.99 3.05
CA ASP A 85 -4.46 -12.00 3.61
C ASP A 85 -5.19 -10.68 3.26
N PRO A 86 -6.48 -10.71 2.85
CA PRO A 86 -7.20 -9.49 2.50
C PRO A 86 -7.38 -8.49 3.64
N GLU A 87 -7.45 -8.92 4.89
CA GLU A 87 -7.56 -8.02 6.05
C GLU A 87 -6.18 -7.38 6.32
N GLU A 88 -5.12 -8.17 6.31
CA GLU A 88 -3.74 -7.66 6.44
C GLU A 88 -3.41 -6.63 5.35
N LEU A 89 -3.80 -6.89 4.10
CA LEU A 89 -3.58 -5.93 3.01
C LEU A 89 -4.30 -4.60 3.25
N ARG A 90 -5.50 -4.61 3.85
CA ARG A 90 -6.24 -3.37 4.17
C ARG A 90 -5.52 -2.57 5.24
N ASP A 91 -4.96 -3.24 6.25
CA ASP A 91 -4.20 -2.60 7.32
C ASP A 91 -2.91 -1.99 6.74
N LEU A 92 -2.16 -2.74 5.94
CA LEU A 92 -0.96 -2.26 5.26
C LEU A 92 -1.24 -1.08 4.31
N LEU A 93 -2.36 -1.11 3.58
CA LEU A 93 -2.79 0.02 2.74
C LEU A 93 -3.10 1.26 3.56
N THR A 94 -3.75 1.08 4.71
CA THR A 94 -4.08 2.17 5.62
C THR A 94 -2.81 2.79 6.18
N GLU A 95 -1.83 1.99 6.61
CA GLU A 95 -0.52 2.49 7.07
C GLU A 95 0.24 3.21 5.96
N ALA A 96 0.28 2.64 4.75
CA ALA A 96 0.90 3.27 3.60
C ALA A 96 0.27 4.65 3.31
N TRP A 97 -1.06 4.75 3.38
CA TRP A 97 -1.78 6.01 3.24
C TRP A 97 -1.48 6.98 4.37
N ARG A 98 -1.43 6.54 5.64
CA ARG A 98 -1.07 7.37 6.80
C ARG A 98 0.31 8.03 6.62
N LEU A 99 1.26 7.30 6.05
CA LEU A 99 2.61 7.80 5.75
C LEU A 99 2.65 8.84 4.61
N ALA A 100 1.65 8.88 3.75
CA ALA A 100 1.55 9.83 2.63
C ALA A 100 0.63 11.01 2.94
N ALA A 101 -0.48 10.78 3.62
CA ALA A 101 -1.55 11.73 3.86
C ALA A 101 -1.12 12.90 4.76
N PRO A 102 -1.78 14.06 4.67
CA PRO A 102 -1.59 15.16 5.61
C PRO A 102 -1.95 14.74 7.04
N LYS A 103 -1.15 15.14 8.03
CA LYS A 103 -1.36 14.78 9.46
C LYS A 103 -2.78 15.08 9.97
N ARG A 104 -3.40 16.16 9.49
CA ARG A 104 -4.78 16.52 9.86
C ARG A 104 -5.78 15.48 9.38
N MET A 105 -5.64 15.02 8.14
CA MET A 105 -6.52 14.02 7.53
C MET A 105 -6.40 12.67 8.22
N VAL A 106 -5.17 12.26 8.56
CA VAL A 106 -4.93 11.05 9.35
C VAL A 106 -5.66 11.12 10.68
N ARG A 107 -5.53 12.24 11.42
CA ARG A 107 -6.24 12.44 12.69
C ARG A 107 -7.76 12.39 12.56
N GLU A 108 -8.31 12.95 11.49
CA GLU A 108 -9.76 12.93 11.23
C GLU A 108 -10.25 11.51 10.89
N PHE A 109 -9.48 10.76 10.09
CA PHE A 109 -9.76 9.37 9.77
C PHE A 109 -9.70 8.48 11.01
N ASP A 110 -8.62 8.55 11.79
CA ASP A 110 -8.45 7.73 13.00
C ASP A 110 -9.52 8.01 14.06
N ALA A 111 -9.95 9.27 14.20
CA ALA A 111 -11.04 9.64 15.09
C ALA A 111 -12.42 9.14 14.62
N GLY A 112 -12.59 8.94 13.31
CA GLY A 112 -13.80 8.37 12.71
C GLY A 112 -13.85 6.84 12.84
N THR A 113 -12.70 6.17 12.74
CA THR A 113 -12.58 4.71 12.84
C THR A 113 -12.62 4.19 14.30
N ALA A 114 -12.29 5.04 15.29
CA ALA A 114 -12.35 4.70 16.72
C ALA A 114 -13.77 4.77 17.33
N ARG A 115 -14.81 4.95 16.53
CA ARG A 115 -16.22 5.01 16.94
C ARG A 115 -16.98 3.77 16.52
#